data_AF-A0A1B9B4D8-F1
#
_entry.id   AF-A0A1B9B4D8-F1
#
_cell.length_a   1.000
_cell.length_b   1.000
_cell.length_c   1.000
_cell.angle_alpha   90.00
_cell.angle_beta   90.00
_cell.angle_gamma   90.00
#
_symmetry.space_group_name_H-M   'P 1'
#
loop_
_entity.id
_entity.type
_entity.pdbx_description
1 polymer ?
#
loop_
_entity_poly.entity_id
_entity_poly.type
_entity_poly.pdbx_seq_one_letter_code
_entity_poly.pdbx_strand_id
1 'polypeptide(L)'
;MHIFILMITMLICGYLFSSWMVISNPFSLNSFLLDLVLNPLSFFAAAVAYFSGVGINGYLIRTFSAAPKRKALNRLSAFFICFGSISIFYFLYQVSPVHTLVFFGSSLIYGMISIYF
;
A
#
# COMPACT_ATOMS: atom_id res chain seq x y z
N MET A 1 -9.57 16.35 6.63
CA MET A 1 -8.26 16.73 6.07
C MET A 1 -7.21 15.63 6.24
N HIS A 2 -7.04 15.06 7.44
CA HIS A 2 -6.04 14.00 7.71
C HIS A 2 -6.14 12.75 6.80
N ILE A 3 -7.35 12.23 6.55
CA ILE A 3 -7.56 11.00 5.77
C ILE A 3 -7.18 11.18 4.29
N PHE A 4 -7.49 12.34 3.71
CA PHE A 4 -7.16 12.64 2.31
C PHE A 4 -5.64 12.71 2.10
N ILE A 5 -4.91 13.28 3.06
CA ILE A 5 -3.44 13.30 3.03
C ILE A 5 -2.90 11.86 3.07
N LEU A 6 -3.42 11.00 3.95
CA LEU A 6 -3.02 9.58 4.00
C LEU A 6 -3.24 8.86 2.67
N MET A 7 -4.36 9.14 1.99
CA MET A 7 -4.66 8.54 0.69
C MET A 7 -3.70 9.02 -0.40
N ILE A 8 -3.35 10.31 -0.42
CA ILE A 8 -2.32 10.83 -1.32
C ILE A 8 -0.96 10.20 -1.01
N THR A 9 -0.57 10.14 0.26
CA THR A 9 0.70 9.51 0.66
C THR A 9 0.73 8.05 0.23
N MET A 10 -0.36 7.31 0.39
CA MET A 10 -0.48 5.94 -0.08
C MET A 10 -0.28 5.81 -1.61
N LEU A 11 -0.90 6.70 -2.40
CA LEU A 11 -0.74 6.75 -3.84
C LEU A 11 0.73 7.00 -4.23
N ILE A 12 1.36 7.98 -3.59
CA ILE A 12 2.77 8.32 -3.82
C ILE A 12 3.66 7.13 -3.45
N CYS A 13 3.46 6.53 -2.27
CA CYS A 13 4.21 5.38 -1.81
C CYS A 13 4.13 4.19 -2.77
N GLY A 14 2.93 3.85 -3.24
CA GLY A 14 2.76 2.77 -4.20
C GLY A 14 3.36 3.06 -5.58
N TYR A 15 3.29 4.33 -6.02
CA TYR A 15 3.97 4.76 -7.25
C TYR A 15 5.49 4.68 -7.13
N LEU A 16 6.08 5.20 -6.04
CA LEU A 16 7.52 5.12 -5.77
C LEU A 16 7.99 3.67 -5.68
N PHE A 17 7.23 2.83 -4.98
CA PHE A 17 7.51 1.39 -4.90
C PHE A 17 7.55 0.74 -6.28
N SER A 18 6.54 1.00 -7.12
CA SER A 18 6.49 0.45 -8.48
C SER A 18 7.54 1.01 -9.42
N SER A 19 8.04 2.23 -9.16
CA SER A 19 9.05 2.87 -10.01
C SER A 19 10.47 2.48 -9.63
N TRP A 20 10.74 2.20 -8.36
CA TRP A 20 12.09 1.96 -7.85
C TRP A 20 12.40 0.49 -7.58
N MET A 21 11.39 -0.36 -7.41
CA MET A 21 11.60 -1.81 -7.33
C MET A 21 11.45 -2.43 -8.71
N VAL A 22 12.46 -3.20 -9.14
CA VAL A 22 12.40 -3.96 -10.39
C VAL A 22 11.99 -5.39 -10.08
N ILE A 23 10.73 -5.74 -10.32
CA ILE A 23 10.26 -7.12 -10.30
C ILE A 23 10.22 -7.62 -11.75
N SER A 24 11.18 -8.48 -12.10
CA SER A 24 11.24 -9.15 -13.40
C SER A 24 10.05 -10.10 -13.60
N ASN A 25 9.56 -10.21 -14.83
CA ASN A 25 8.53 -11.18 -15.22
C ASN A 25 9.04 -12.03 -16.40
N PRO A 26 9.28 -13.35 -16.23
CA PRO A 26 9.08 -14.15 -15.02
C PRO A 26 10.02 -13.75 -13.87
N PHE A 27 9.57 -13.96 -12.63
CA PHE A 27 10.36 -13.63 -11.44
C PHE A 27 11.62 -14.50 -11.38
N SER A 28 12.78 -13.84 -11.32
CA SER A 28 14.09 -14.45 -11.12
C SER A 28 14.69 -13.95 -9.81
N LEU A 29 14.82 -14.85 -8.83
CA LEU A 29 15.42 -14.53 -7.54
C LEU A 29 16.86 -14.04 -7.69
N ASN A 30 17.63 -14.62 -8.62
CA ASN A 30 19.00 -14.18 -8.89
C ASN A 30 19.05 -12.74 -9.40
N SER A 31 18.18 -12.40 -10.36
CA SER A 31 18.09 -11.04 -10.90
C SER A 31 17.63 -10.02 -9.84
N PHE A 32 16.70 -10.41 -8.97
CA PHE A 32 16.25 -9.58 -7.85
C PHE A 32 17.37 -9.32 -6.84
N LEU A 33 18.12 -10.35 -6.45
CA LEU A 33 19.26 -10.20 -5.53
C LEU A 33 20.41 -9.39 -6.16
N LEU A 34 20.66 -9.56 -7.46
CA LEU A 34 21.65 -8.75 -8.17
C LEU A 34 21.25 -7.28 -8.17
N ASP A 35 19.98 -6.95 -8.45
CA ASP A 35 19.53 -5.57 -8.44
C ASP A 35 19.55 -4.95 -7.03
N LEU A 36 19.26 -5.74 -5.99
CA LEU A 36 19.45 -5.35 -4.60
C LEU A 36 20.92 -4.98 -4.28
N VAL A 37 21.88 -5.76 -4.79
CA VAL A 37 23.32 -5.52 -4.56
C VAL A 37 23.86 -4.37 -5.40
N LEU A 38 23.40 -4.25 -6.65
CA LEU A 38 23.85 -3.24 -7.60
C LEU A 38 23.22 -1.87 -7.35
N ASN A 39 21.96 -1.82 -6.91
CA ASN A 39 21.19 -0.60 -6.68
C ASN A 39 20.56 -0.56 -5.26
N PRO A 40 21.36 -0.67 -4.19
CA PRO A 40 20.85 -0.81 -2.82
C PRO A 40 20.04 0.39 -2.34
N LEU A 41 20.36 1.60 -2.81
CA LEU A 41 19.66 2.82 -2.42
C LEU A 41 18.22 2.83 -2.98
N SER A 42 18.05 2.50 -4.26
CA SER A 42 16.74 2.41 -4.91
C SER A 42 15.87 1.35 -4.24
N PHE A 43 16.47 0.19 -3.94
CA PHE A 43 15.79 -0.86 -3.21
C PHE A 43 15.33 -0.41 -1.82
N PHE A 44 16.21 0.22 -1.04
CA PHE A 44 15.87 0.68 0.31
C PHE A 44 14.77 1.73 0.27
N ALA A 45 14.85 2.67 -0.67
CA ALA A 45 13.84 3.70 -0.84
C ALA A 45 12.48 3.09 -1.26
N ALA A 46 12.49 2.09 -2.14
CA ALA A 46 11.29 1.32 -2.51
C ALA A 46 10.71 0.55 -1.31
N ALA A 47 11.56 -0.05 -0.48
CA ALA A 47 11.14 -0.77 0.73
C ALA A 47 10.50 0.18 1.75
N VAL A 48 11.08 1.36 1.99
CA VAL A 48 10.50 2.37 2.88
C VAL A 48 9.15 2.86 2.33
N ALA A 49 9.06 3.13 1.03
CA ALA A 49 7.81 3.50 0.37
C ALA A 49 6.75 2.39 0.51
N TYR A 50 7.15 1.13 0.32
CA TYR A 50 6.30 -0.03 0.50
C TYR A 50 5.77 -0.16 1.93
N PHE A 51 6.65 -0.20 2.94
CA PHE A 51 6.23 -0.40 4.33
C PHE A 51 5.40 0.76 4.86
N SER A 52 5.73 2.00 4.50
CA SER A 52 4.93 3.17 4.87
C SER A 52 3.54 3.12 4.24
N GLY A 53 3.45 2.79 2.94
CA GLY A 53 2.17 2.64 2.25
C GLY A 53 1.29 1.51 2.80
N VAL A 54 1.89 0.35 3.08
CA VAL A 54 1.22 -0.81 3.72
C VAL A 54 0.73 -0.43 5.12
N GLY A 55 1.56 0.27 5.89
CA GLY A 55 1.22 0.76 7.22
C GLY A 55 0.03 1.71 7.22
N ILE A 56 0.01 2.67 6.29
CA ILE A 56 -1.08 3.64 6.13
C ILE A 56 -2.38 2.93 5.75
N ASN A 57 -2.33 2.01 4.79
CA ASN A 57 -3.54 1.32 4.36
C ASN A 57 -4.05 0.33 5.43
N GLY A 58 -3.15 -0.33 6.17
CA GLY A 58 -3.52 -1.09 7.35
C GLY A 58 -4.19 -0.24 8.44
N TYR A 59 -3.68 0.97 8.70
CA TYR A 59 -4.33 1.92 9.61
C TYR A 59 -5.73 2.33 9.13
N LEU A 60 -5.92 2.56 7.83
CA LEU A 60 -7.24 2.85 7.25
C LEU A 60 -8.20 1.67 7.43
N ILE A 61 -7.75 0.44 7.17
CA ILE A 61 -8.53 -0.80 7.36
C ILE A 61 -8.93 -0.96 8.83
N ARG A 62 -7.98 -0.80 9.77
CA ARG A 62 -8.23 -0.88 11.21
C ARG A 62 -9.25 0.17 11.65
N THR A 63 -9.10 1.40 11.19
CA THR A 63 -10.01 2.52 11.53
C THR A 63 -11.44 2.21 11.11
N PHE A 64 -11.62 1.54 9.96
CA PHE A 64 -12.93 1.10 9.50
C PHE A 64 -13.46 -0.11 10.27
N SER A 65 -12.61 -1.11 10.56
CA SER A 65 -13.05 -2.35 11.21
C SER A 65 -13.33 -2.19 12.72
N ALA A 66 -12.59 -1.31 13.41
CA ALA A 66 -12.81 -0.98 14.82
C ALA A 66 -14.00 -0.01 15.07
N ALA A 67 -14.75 0.35 14.03
CA ALA A 67 -15.83 1.33 14.06
C ALA A 67 -17.06 1.02 14.96
N PRO A 68 -17.39 -0.22 15.40
CA PRO A 68 -18.58 -0.37 16.25
C PRO A 68 -18.43 0.24 17.66
N LYS A 69 -17.22 0.63 18.10
CA LYS A 69 -16.99 1.18 19.46
C LYS A 69 -16.62 2.66 19.54
N ARG A 70 -16.30 3.33 18.42
CA ARG A 70 -15.99 4.77 18.41
C ARG A 70 -16.89 5.50 17.42
N LYS A 71 -17.92 6.16 17.99
CA LYS A 71 -18.71 7.27 17.43
C LYS A 71 -18.71 7.38 15.90
N ALA A 72 -19.84 6.96 15.30
CA ALA A 72 -20.41 7.53 14.07
C ALA A 72 -19.38 8.07 13.06
N LEU A 73 -18.52 7.20 12.53
CA LEU A 73 -17.89 7.49 11.25
C LEU A 73 -19.05 7.66 10.27
N ASN A 74 -19.30 8.89 9.80
CA ASN A 74 -20.42 9.17 8.91
C ASN A 74 -20.36 8.20 7.73
N ARG A 75 -21.46 7.52 7.44
CA ARG A 75 -21.56 6.50 6.37
C ARG A 75 -20.97 6.98 5.04
N LEU A 76 -21.14 8.27 4.75
CA LEU A 76 -20.53 9.00 3.64
C LEU A 76 -19.01 8.97 3.66
N SER A 77 -18.37 9.29 4.78
CA SER A 77 -16.91 9.26 4.90
C SER A 77 -16.33 7.86 4.74
N ALA A 78 -17.04 6.85 5.24
CA ALA A 78 -16.65 5.45 5.06
C ALA A 78 -16.71 5.04 3.56
N PHE A 79 -17.76 5.48 2.86
CA PHE A 79 -17.91 5.27 1.43
C PHE A 79 -16.78 5.94 0.63
N PHE A 80 -16.45 7.19 0.94
CA PHE A 80 -15.34 7.91 0.28
C PHE A 80 -13.98 7.22 0.47
N ILE A 81 -13.72 6.68 1.67
CA ILE A 81 -12.46 5.96 1.95
C ILE A 81 -12.40 4.68 1.12
N CYS A 82 -13.43 3.84 1.17
CA CYS A 82 -13.46 2.61 0.37
C CYS A 82 -13.33 2.89 -1.13
N PHE A 83 -14.12 3.84 -1.63
CA PHE A 83 -14.12 4.20 -3.05
C PHE A 83 -12.76 4.78 -3.50
N GLY A 84 -12.17 5.65 -2.69
CA GLY A 84 -10.86 6.22 -3.00
C GLY A 84 -9.73 5.20 -2.88
N SER A 85 -9.75 4.29 -1.89
CA SER A 85 -8.76 3.21 -1.80
C SER A 85 -8.85 2.28 -3.02
N ILE A 86 -10.06 1.92 -3.45
CA ILE A 86 -10.27 1.13 -4.68
C ILE A 86 -9.72 1.88 -5.90
N SER A 87 -10.00 3.18 -6.00
CA SER A 87 -9.51 4.02 -7.11
C SER A 87 -7.98 4.12 -7.13
N ILE A 88 -7.33 4.23 -5.97
CA ILE A 88 -5.87 4.23 -5.84
C ILE A 88 -5.30 2.90 -6.32
N PHE A 89 -5.80 1.77 -5.83
CA PHE A 89 -5.34 0.46 -6.27
C PHE A 89 -5.59 0.22 -7.76
N TYR A 90 -6.73 0.69 -8.28
CA TYR A 90 -7.01 0.62 -9.71
C TYR A 90 -5.99 1.43 -10.54
N PHE A 91 -5.63 2.63 -10.10
CA PHE A 91 -4.61 3.44 -10.76
C PHE A 91 -3.22 2.80 -10.70
N LEU A 92 -2.82 2.28 -9.53
CA LEU A 92 -1.55 1.56 -9.36
C LEU A 92 -1.48 0.31 -10.24
N TYR A 93 -2.60 -0.41 -10.38
CA TYR A 93 -2.68 -1.61 -11.19
C TYR A 93 -2.37 -1.35 -12.67
N GLN A 94 -2.76 -0.19 -13.19
CA GLN A 94 -2.44 0.24 -14.56
C GLN A 94 -0.94 0.51 -14.74
N VAL A 95 -0.23 0.93 -13.70
CA VAL A 95 1.22 1.17 -13.74
C VAL A 95 1.98 -0.14 -13.68
N SER A 96 1.69 -0.99 -12.69
CA SER A 96 2.29 -2.32 -12.60
C SER A 96 1.39 -3.30 -11.84
N PRO A 97 0.84 -4.32 -12.53
CA PRO A 97 -0.03 -5.32 -11.89
C PRO A 97 0.67 -6.09 -10.78
N VAL A 98 1.93 -6.48 -11.00
CA VAL A 98 2.70 -7.32 -10.07
C VAL A 98 2.95 -6.59 -8.76
N HIS A 99 3.49 -5.37 -8.82
CA HIS A 99 3.74 -4.54 -7.63
C HIS A 99 2.45 -4.24 -6.87
N THR A 100 1.38 -3.95 -7.60
CA THR A 100 0.08 -3.64 -7.00
C THR A 100 -0.51 -4.83 -6.26
N LEU A 101 -0.42 -6.03 -6.82
CA LEU A 101 -0.90 -7.26 -6.15
C LEU A 101 -0.10 -7.55 -4.87
N VAL A 102 1.22 -7.39 -4.90
CA VAL A 102 2.07 -7.55 -3.72
C VAL A 102 1.74 -6.52 -2.66
N PHE A 103 1.59 -5.25 -3.05
CA PHE A 103 1.26 -4.14 -2.15
C PHE A 103 -0.15 -4.29 -1.55
N PHE A 104 -1.14 -4.68 -2.36
CA PHE A 104 -2.50 -4.94 -1.91
C PHE A 104 -2.57 -6.14 -0.96
N GLY A 105 -1.98 -7.27 -1.35
CA GLY A 105 -2.00 -8.49 -0.55
C GLY A 105 -1.34 -8.33 0.81
N SER A 106 -0.14 -7.74 0.83
CA SER A 106 0.56 -7.44 2.09
C SER A 106 -0.22 -6.47 2.96
N SER A 107 -0.84 -5.46 2.37
CA SER A 107 -1.64 -4.50 3.12
C SER A 107 -2.92 -5.10 3.72
N LEU A 108 -3.56 -6.06 3.04
CA LEU A 108 -4.69 -6.78 3.62
C LEU A 108 -4.26 -7.60 4.82
N ILE A 109 -3.17 -8.36 4.69
CA ILE A 109 -2.62 -9.19 5.78
C ILE A 109 -2.26 -8.30 6.97
N TYR A 110 -1.53 -7.21 6.73
CA TYR A 110 -1.16 -6.27 7.79
C TYR A 110 -2.39 -5.59 8.42
N GLY A 111 -3.37 -5.18 7.62
CA GLY A 111 -4.62 -4.61 8.11
C GLY A 111 -5.39 -5.57 9.03
N MET A 112 -5.46 -6.85 8.67
CA MET A 112 -6.07 -7.89 9.50
C MET A 112 -5.33 -8.07 10.82
N ILE A 113 -4.00 -8.16 10.80
CA ILE A 113 -3.17 -8.29 12.01
C ILE A 113 -3.37 -7.07 12.93
N SER A 114 -3.40 -5.87 12.35
CA SER A 114 -3.56 -4.60 13.08
C SER A 114 -4.91 -4.44 13.78
N ILE A 115 -5.93 -5.24 13.42
CA ILE A 115 -7.22 -5.23 14.13
C ILE A 115 -7.10 -5.94 15.48
N TYR A 116 -6.28 -6.99 15.56
CA TYR A 116 -6.13 -7.82 16.75
C TYR A 116 -5.15 -7.24 17.79
N PHE A 117 -4.15 -6.47 17.36
CA PHE A 117 -3.18 -5.77 18.22
C PHE A 117 -3.56 -4.30 18.41
#